data_AF-A0A197KEU0-F1
#
_entry.id   AF-A0A197KEU0-F1
#
_cell.length_a   1.000
_cell.length_b   1.000
_cell.length_c   1.000
_cell.angle_alpha   90.00
_cell.angle_beta   90.00
_cell.angle_gamma   90.00
#
_symmetry.space_group_name_H-M   'P 1'
#
loop_
_entity.id
_entity.type
_entity.pdbx_description
1 polymer ?
#
loop_
_entity_poly.entity_id
_entity_poly.type
_entity_poly.pdbx_seq_one_letter_code
_entity_poly.pdbx_strand_id
1 'polypeptide(L)'
;MSDSESENEQRLTLEDLEGSDTEMLSGDEDGPMDILTQQRVTINNEPALKRLREQIALPTNIPWSETQSITSTQAINVTDPDDDLNREVAFYNQALEAAVLGRDRIRKEGGVFERPSDYFAEMIKTDDHMAKIRQRLLDENASIEASERAKAQRELKKFGKKVQTEKRLEREKAKADALDKITALKKSTYF
;
A
#
# COMPACT_ATOMS: atom_id res chain seq x y z
N MET A 1 -1.19 -35.12 51.87
CA MET A 1 -2.53 -34.87 52.45
C MET A 1 -2.56 -33.40 52.79
N SER A 2 -3.29 -32.50 52.14
CA SER A 2 -4.37 -32.54 51.15
C SER A 2 -4.43 -31.12 50.57
N ASP A 3 -4.39 -30.96 49.25
CA ASP A 3 -5.51 -30.45 48.43
C ASP A 3 -6.25 -29.25 49.05
N SER A 4 -6.21 -28.08 48.41
CA SER A 4 -7.03 -27.83 47.21
C SER A 4 -6.85 -26.40 46.70
N GLU A 5 -6.67 -26.29 45.39
CA GLU A 5 -6.70 -25.06 44.59
C GLU A 5 -8.01 -24.30 44.82
N SER A 6 -7.94 -22.99 45.08
CA SER A 6 -9.10 -22.11 45.05
C SER A 6 -9.25 -21.55 43.63
N GLU A 7 -9.95 -22.29 42.78
CA GLU A 7 -10.48 -21.81 41.52
C GLU A 7 -11.47 -20.67 41.80
N ASN A 8 -11.19 -19.50 41.23
CA ASN A 8 -12.04 -18.33 41.30
C ASN A 8 -13.20 -18.51 40.31
N GLU A 9 -14.19 -19.31 40.69
CA GLU A 9 -15.48 -19.39 39.99
C GLU A 9 -16.21 -18.06 40.16
N GLN A 10 -16.07 -17.18 39.18
CA GLN A 10 -16.93 -16.01 39.03
C GLN A 10 -18.37 -16.49 38.80
N ARG A 11 -19.15 -16.56 39.88
CA ARG A 11 -20.59 -16.80 39.83
C ARG A 11 -21.23 -15.68 39.03
N LEU A 12 -21.66 -16.00 37.80
CA LEU A 12 -22.53 -15.16 36.99
C LEU A 12 -23.75 -14.77 37.81
N THR A 13 -23.98 -13.47 37.96
CA THR A 13 -25.08 -12.94 38.76
C THR A 13 -26.33 -12.80 37.89
N LEU A 14 -27.51 -12.83 38.51
CA LEU A 14 -28.80 -12.72 37.80
C LEU A 14 -28.92 -11.41 36.99
N GLU A 15 -28.16 -10.39 37.38
CA GLU A 15 -28.02 -9.09 36.71
C GLU A 15 -27.32 -9.21 35.34
N ASP A 16 -26.43 -10.19 35.13
CA ASP A 16 -25.79 -10.48 33.83
C ASP A 16 -26.77 -11.06 32.79
N LEU A 17 -27.95 -11.54 33.26
CA LEU A 17 -29.00 -12.14 32.44
C LEU A 17 -30.11 -11.13 32.07
N GLU A 18 -30.20 -9.98 32.75
CA GLU A 18 -31.21 -8.94 32.49
C GLU A 18 -31.03 -8.23 31.13
N GLY A 19 -29.92 -8.48 30.42
CA GLY A 19 -29.68 -7.97 29.07
C GLY A 19 -30.23 -8.82 27.93
N SER A 20 -30.98 -9.90 28.20
CA SER A 20 -31.92 -10.45 27.21
C SER A 20 -33.25 -9.75 27.42
N ASP A 21 -33.81 -9.11 26.39
CA ASP A 21 -35.15 -8.51 26.42
C ASP A 21 -36.18 -9.50 26.98
N THR A 22 -36.34 -9.49 28.30
CA THR A 22 -37.48 -10.03 29.00
C THR A 22 -38.34 -8.83 29.32
N GLU A 23 -39.17 -8.45 28.35
CA GLU A 23 -40.42 -7.77 28.66
C GLU A 23 -41.19 -8.71 29.59
N MET A 24 -41.00 -8.53 30.91
CA MET A 24 -41.80 -9.18 31.95
C MET A 24 -43.20 -8.61 31.87
N LEU A 25 -43.99 -9.07 30.89
CA LEU A 25 -45.42 -8.83 30.87
C LEU A 25 -45.98 -9.60 32.05
N SER A 26 -46.26 -8.88 33.14
CA SER A 26 -46.95 -9.39 34.32
C SER A 26 -48.34 -9.88 33.92
N GLY A 27 -48.42 -11.15 33.53
CA GLY A 27 -49.67 -11.87 33.35
C GLY A 27 -50.12 -12.43 34.68
N ASP A 28 -51.36 -12.12 35.05
CA ASP A 28 -52.02 -12.50 36.29
C ASP A 28 -51.87 -14.00 36.62
N GLU A 29 -51.77 -14.28 37.92
CA GLU A 29 -51.74 -15.63 38.49
C GLU A 29 -53.00 -16.41 38.06
N ASP A 30 -52.79 -17.53 37.36
CA ASP A 30 -53.71 -18.67 37.10
C ASP A 30 -53.85 -19.09 35.62
N GLY A 31 -52.72 -19.38 34.96
CA GLY A 31 -52.68 -20.05 33.65
C GLY A 31 -51.51 -21.04 33.55
N PRO A 32 -51.60 -22.09 32.71
CA PRO A 32 -50.50 -23.06 32.54
C PRO A 32 -49.26 -22.31 32.07
N MET A 33 -48.15 -22.48 32.81
CA MET A 33 -46.85 -21.85 32.57
C MET A 33 -46.45 -21.99 31.11
N ASP A 34 -46.65 -20.92 30.32
CA ASP A 34 -46.27 -20.88 28.92
C ASP A 34 -44.74 -20.94 28.87
N ILE A 35 -44.21 -22.08 28.41
CA ILE A 35 -42.77 -22.27 28.26
C ILE A 35 -42.34 -21.34 27.12
N LEU A 36 -41.84 -20.15 27.46
CA LEU A 36 -41.25 -19.24 26.49
C LEU A 36 -40.05 -19.91 25.85
N THR A 37 -40.25 -20.44 24.64
CA THR A 37 -39.16 -20.92 23.80
C THR A 37 -38.33 -19.71 23.40
N GLN A 38 -37.13 -19.57 23.97
CA GLN A 38 -36.17 -18.55 23.54
C GLN A 38 -35.79 -18.81 22.09
N GLN A 39 -36.43 -18.09 21.17
CA GLN A 39 -36.08 -18.15 19.76
C GLN A 39 -34.72 -17.45 19.58
N ARG A 40 -33.68 -18.25 19.34
CA ARG A 40 -32.36 -17.73 18.98
C ARG A 40 -32.51 -16.86 17.73
N VAL A 41 -32.22 -15.57 17.85
CA VAL A 41 -32.02 -14.70 16.68
C VAL A 41 -30.76 -15.20 15.97
N THR A 42 -30.95 -15.90 14.84
CA THR A 42 -29.88 -16.52 14.04
C THR A 42 -29.27 -15.57 13.02
N ILE A 43 -29.92 -14.44 12.75
CA ILE A 43 -29.52 -13.49 11.71
C ILE A 43 -29.19 -12.14 12.38
N ASN A 44 -27.96 -11.67 12.19
CA ASN A 44 -27.44 -10.39 12.70
C ASN A 44 -27.77 -10.10 14.19
N ASN A 45 -27.38 -11.01 15.08
CA ASN A 45 -27.51 -10.81 16.52
C ASN A 45 -26.42 -9.86 17.06
N GLU A 46 -26.66 -8.55 16.96
CA GLU A 46 -25.71 -7.53 17.38
C GLU A 46 -25.33 -7.60 18.88
N PRO A 47 -26.25 -7.84 19.83
CA PRO A 47 -25.89 -7.99 21.24
C PRO A 47 -24.91 -9.14 21.49
N ALA A 48 -25.12 -10.29 20.83
CA ALA A 48 -24.20 -11.42 20.95
C ALA A 48 -22.81 -11.10 20.35
N LEU A 49 -22.76 -10.39 19.22
CA LEU A 49 -21.49 -9.97 18.59
C LEU A 49 -20.70 -9.02 19.49
N LYS A 50 -21.37 -8.08 20.18
CA LYS A 50 -20.72 -7.17 21.13
C LYS A 50 -20.14 -7.92 22.34
N ARG A 51 -20.92 -8.83 22.93
CA ARG A 51 -20.45 -9.69 24.04
C ARG A 51 -19.22 -10.52 23.64
N LEU A 52 -19.24 -11.16 22.47
CA LEU A 52 -18.11 -11.93 21.97
C LEU A 52 -16.88 -11.05 21.69
N ARG A 53 -17.09 -9.84 21.14
CA ARG A 53 -15.99 -8.88 20.94
C ARG A 53 -15.34 -8.52 22.27
N GLU A 54 -16.13 -8.25 23.31
CA GLU A 54 -15.61 -7.89 24.64
C GLU A 54 -14.83 -9.04 25.29
N GLN A 55 -15.25 -10.29 25.06
CA GLN A 55 -14.53 -11.47 25.55
C GLN A 55 -13.17 -11.69 24.87
N ILE A 56 -13.05 -11.36 23.58
CA ILE A 56 -11.83 -11.59 22.78
C ILE A 56 -10.91 -10.37 22.78
N ALA A 57 -11.46 -9.16 22.94
CA ALA A 57 -10.71 -7.92 22.83
C ALA A 57 -9.62 -7.81 23.91
N LEU A 58 -8.43 -7.44 23.48
CA LEU A 58 -7.33 -7.12 24.39
C LEU A 58 -7.65 -5.84 25.18
N PRO A 59 -7.15 -5.71 26.43
CA PRO A 59 -7.35 -4.53 27.24
C PRO A 59 -6.76 -3.29 26.57
N THR A 60 -7.44 -2.14 26.69
CA THR A 60 -7.04 -0.89 26.02
C THR A 60 -5.75 -0.27 26.57
N ASN A 61 -5.29 -0.72 27.74
CA ASN A 61 -4.14 -0.16 28.45
C ASN A 61 -2.81 -0.90 28.14
N ILE A 62 -2.62 -1.36 26.90
CA ILE A 62 -1.37 -1.97 26.45
C ILE A 62 -0.58 -0.99 25.56
N PRO A 63 0.76 -0.99 25.63
CA PRO A 63 1.59 -0.22 24.70
C PRO A 63 1.24 -0.57 23.25
N TRP A 64 1.38 0.40 22.36
CA TRP A 64 1.01 0.18 20.96
C TRP A 64 1.96 -0.84 20.29
N SER A 65 3.20 -0.96 20.76
CA SER A 65 4.17 -1.99 20.35
C SER A 65 3.64 -3.43 20.39
N GLU A 66 2.65 -3.74 21.23
CA GLU A 66 2.07 -5.09 21.34
C GLU A 66 1.01 -5.37 20.27
N THR A 67 0.36 -4.33 19.76
CA THR A 67 -0.71 -4.46 18.76
C THR A 67 -0.22 -4.16 17.35
N GLN A 68 0.68 -3.18 17.22
CA GLN A 68 1.25 -2.66 15.97
C GLN A 68 0.20 -2.41 14.86
N SER A 69 -1.05 -2.17 15.28
CA SER A 69 -2.19 -2.06 14.39
C SER A 69 -2.53 -0.60 14.16
N ILE A 70 -2.83 -0.27 12.91
CA ILE A 70 -3.20 1.09 12.50
C ILE A 70 -4.46 1.00 11.66
N THR A 71 -5.49 1.69 12.11
CA THR A 71 -6.71 1.89 11.34
C THR A 71 -6.51 3.10 10.44
N SER A 72 -6.83 2.93 9.15
CA SER A 72 -6.79 4.02 8.17
C SER A 72 -7.73 5.14 8.57
N THR A 73 -7.30 6.40 8.37
CA THR A 73 -8.13 7.58 8.64
C THR A 73 -9.25 7.70 7.61
N GLN A 74 -8.98 7.31 6.36
CA GLN A 74 -9.93 7.40 5.26
C GLN A 74 -10.40 6.02 4.84
N ALA A 75 -11.70 5.91 4.55
CA ALA A 75 -12.26 4.72 3.93
C ALA A 75 -11.79 4.62 2.47
N ILE A 76 -11.47 3.40 2.03
CA ILE A 76 -11.11 3.14 0.65
C ILE A 76 -12.34 3.39 -0.22
N ASN A 77 -12.24 4.35 -1.13
CA ASN A 77 -13.28 4.62 -2.11
C ASN A 77 -12.72 4.36 -3.51
N VAL A 78 -13.12 3.25 -4.10
CA VAL A 78 -12.79 2.87 -5.47
C VAL A 78 -14.09 2.89 -6.27
N THR A 79 -14.17 3.78 -7.25
CA THR A 79 -15.40 4.02 -8.05
C THR A 79 -15.82 2.77 -8.81
N ASP A 80 -14.87 2.08 -9.44
CA ASP A 80 -15.08 0.84 -10.17
C ASP A 80 -14.26 -0.29 -9.53
N PRO A 81 -14.90 -1.27 -8.88
CA PRO A 81 -14.21 -2.39 -8.28
C PRO A 81 -13.38 -3.21 -9.28
N ASP A 82 -13.68 -3.20 -10.57
CA ASP A 82 -12.95 -3.99 -11.58
C ASP A 82 -11.71 -3.26 -12.13
N ASP A 83 -11.55 -1.96 -11.83
CA ASP A 83 -10.36 -1.20 -12.18
C ASP A 83 -9.21 -1.48 -11.20
N ASP A 84 -8.41 -2.48 -11.56
CA ASP A 84 -7.27 -2.95 -10.77
C ASP A 84 -6.24 -1.85 -10.52
N LEU A 85 -5.96 -1.00 -11.52
CA LEU A 85 -4.89 0.01 -11.38
C LEU A 85 -5.23 1.04 -10.29
N ASN A 86 -6.46 1.56 -10.31
CA ASN A 86 -6.90 2.53 -9.32
C ASN A 86 -7.10 1.89 -7.94
N ARG A 87 -7.54 0.63 -7.90
CA ARG A 87 -7.67 -0.15 -6.67
C ARG A 87 -6.31 -0.40 -6.00
N GLU A 88 -5.31 -0.82 -6.77
CA GLU A 88 -3.94 -1.05 -6.26
C GLU A 88 -3.31 0.25 -5.75
N VAL A 89 -3.54 1.39 -6.42
CA VAL A 89 -3.08 2.70 -5.93
C VAL A 89 -3.76 3.06 -4.60
N ALA A 90 -5.05 2.77 -4.43
CA ALA A 90 -5.75 3.02 -3.18
C ALA A 90 -5.18 2.16 -2.03
N PHE A 91 -4.94 0.87 -2.26
CA PHE A 91 -4.32 -0.03 -1.28
C PHE A 91 -2.89 0.39 -0.94
N TYR A 92 -2.11 0.80 -1.95
CA TYR A 92 -0.77 1.32 -1.75
C TYR A 92 -0.76 2.55 -0.85
N ASN A 93 -1.64 3.52 -1.10
CA ASN A 93 -1.71 4.75 -0.30
C ASN A 93 -2.12 4.48 1.15
N GLN A 94 -3.07 3.56 1.37
CA GLN A 94 -3.47 3.15 2.71
C GLN A 94 -2.32 2.47 3.46
N ALA A 95 -1.60 1.55 2.80
CA ALA A 95 -0.46 0.87 3.38
C ALA A 95 0.69 1.86 3.69
N LEU A 96 0.91 2.85 2.81
CA LEU A 96 1.90 3.89 3.00
C LEU A 96 1.57 4.78 4.21
N GLU A 97 0.32 5.24 4.34
CA GLU A 97 -0.14 6.01 5.49
C GLU A 97 0.09 5.24 6.79
N ALA A 98 -0.32 3.96 6.82
CA ALA A 98 -0.12 3.09 7.97
C ALA A 98 1.36 2.90 8.30
N ALA A 99 2.22 2.68 7.30
CA ALA A 99 3.66 2.53 7.52
C ALA A 99 4.31 3.80 8.09
N VAL A 100 3.92 4.98 7.61
CA VAL A 100 4.43 6.26 8.12
C VAL A 100 3.98 6.50 9.55
N LEU A 101 2.69 6.31 9.84
CA LEU A 101 2.15 6.45 11.20
C LEU A 101 2.79 5.44 12.17
N GLY A 102 3.01 4.21 11.72
CA GLY A 102 3.64 3.16 12.51
C GLY A 102 5.08 3.47 12.84
N ARG A 103 5.86 3.92 11.84
CA ARG A 103 7.23 4.38 12.06
C ARG A 103 7.30 5.48 13.11
N ASP A 104 6.39 6.45 13.05
CA ASP A 104 6.39 7.58 13.98
C ASP A 104 5.98 7.14 15.41
N ARG A 105 5.08 6.15 15.55
CA ARG A 105 4.73 5.55 16.85
C ARG A 105 5.90 4.76 17.45
N ILE A 106 6.56 3.89 16.67
CA ILE A 106 7.73 3.13 17.11
C ILE A 106 8.84 4.06 17.60
N ARG A 107 9.12 5.13 16.84
CA ARG A 107 10.16 6.10 17.22
C ARG A 107 9.81 6.86 18.50
N LYS A 108 8.53 7.16 18.75
CA LYS A 108 8.08 7.81 20.00
C LYS A 108 8.27 6.90 21.23
N GLU A 109 8.09 5.61 21.06
CA GLU A 109 8.35 4.60 22.11
C GLU A 109 9.86 4.30 22.28
N GLY A 110 10.72 4.89 21.45
CA GLY A 110 12.18 4.70 21.49
C GLY A 110 12.68 3.45 20.74
N GLY A 111 11.82 2.81 19.95
CA GLY A 111 12.18 1.63 19.15
C GLY A 111 12.96 1.95 17.87
N VAL A 112 13.74 0.98 17.40
CA VAL A 112 14.43 1.03 16.10
C VAL A 112 13.50 0.49 15.01
N PHE A 113 13.32 1.23 13.93
CA PHE A 113 12.43 0.85 12.82
C PHE A 113 13.17 0.29 11.60
N GLU A 114 14.34 0.85 11.29
CA GLU A 114 15.07 0.54 10.06
C GLU A 114 15.92 -0.72 10.25
N ARG A 115 15.84 -1.64 9.29
CA ARG A 115 16.72 -2.81 9.25
C ARG A 115 18.16 -2.36 8.97
N PRO A 116 19.12 -2.60 9.87
CA PRO A 116 20.53 -2.30 9.60
C PRO A 116 21.04 -3.11 8.40
N SER A 117 21.86 -2.49 7.54
CA SER A 117 22.43 -3.16 6.36
C SER A 117 23.34 -4.34 6.69
N ASP A 118 23.90 -4.35 7.90
CA ASP A 118 24.83 -5.38 8.40
C ASP A 118 24.13 -6.47 9.24
N TYR A 119 22.79 -6.45 9.31
CA TYR A 119 22.03 -7.48 10.03
C TYR A 119 21.53 -8.57 9.08
N PHE A 120 22.29 -9.66 8.98
CA PHE A 120 21.98 -10.83 8.16
C PHE A 120 21.16 -11.86 8.97
N ALA A 121 19.84 -11.83 8.77
CA ALA A 121 18.90 -12.82 9.29
C ALA A 121 18.17 -13.48 8.11
N GLU A 122 17.49 -14.60 8.38
CA GLU A 122 16.67 -15.28 7.38
C GLU A 122 15.57 -14.34 6.86
N MET A 123 15.49 -14.21 5.53
CA MET A 123 14.48 -13.40 4.85
C MET A 123 13.42 -14.33 4.26
N ILE A 124 12.19 -13.84 4.09
CA ILE A 124 11.05 -14.62 3.54
C ILE A 124 11.37 -15.26 2.18
N LYS A 125 12.19 -14.59 1.36
CA LYS A 125 12.64 -15.09 0.04
C LYS A 125 14.14 -15.30 0.07
N THR A 126 14.59 -16.41 -0.51
CA THR A 126 16.02 -16.74 -0.63
C THR A 126 16.74 -15.81 -1.60
N ASP A 127 18.04 -15.63 -1.41
CA ASP A 127 18.87 -14.81 -2.29
C ASP A 127 18.91 -15.34 -3.72
N ASP A 128 18.89 -16.66 -3.91
CA ASP A 128 18.80 -17.30 -5.23
C ASP A 128 17.52 -16.92 -5.96
N HIS A 129 16.39 -16.87 -5.24
CA HIS A 129 15.13 -16.42 -5.81
C HIS A 129 15.18 -14.94 -6.20
N MET A 130 15.75 -14.09 -5.34
CA MET A 130 15.92 -12.67 -5.63
C MET A 130 16.92 -12.40 -6.77
N ALA A 131 17.95 -13.21 -6.92
CA ALA A 131 18.87 -13.15 -8.05
C ALA A 131 18.17 -13.40 -9.38
N LYS A 132 17.26 -14.39 -9.44
CA LYS A 132 16.44 -14.66 -10.63
C LYS A 132 15.51 -13.49 -10.97
N ILE A 133 14.89 -12.87 -9.98
CA ILE A 133 14.05 -11.68 -10.19
C ILE A 133 14.90 -10.52 -10.74
N ARG A 134 16.06 -10.24 -10.14
CA ARG A 134 16.97 -9.19 -10.61
C ARG A 134 17.42 -9.42 -12.04
N GLN A 135 17.76 -10.66 -12.39
CA GLN A 135 18.15 -11.01 -13.75
C GLN A 135 17.02 -10.74 -14.75
N ARG A 136 15.77 -11.14 -14.44
CA ARG A 136 14.62 -10.85 -15.31
C ARG A 136 14.41 -9.35 -15.53
N LEU A 137 14.53 -8.53 -14.49
CA LEU A 137 14.41 -7.08 -14.60
C LEU A 137 15.52 -6.46 -15.47
N LEU A 138 16.75 -6.98 -15.36
CA LEU A 138 17.86 -6.55 -16.22
C LEU A 138 17.62 -6.94 -17.68
N ASP A 139 17.16 -8.16 -17.94
CA ASP A 139 16.86 -8.66 -19.28
C ASP A 139 15.71 -7.86 -19.93
N GLU A 140 14.66 -7.52 -19.17
CA GLU A 140 13.55 -6.71 -19.63
C GLU A 140 13.99 -5.28 -19.98
N ASN A 141 14.75 -4.63 -19.10
CA ASN A 141 15.30 -3.30 -19.36
C ASN A 141 16.24 -3.30 -20.59
N ALA A 142 17.09 -4.32 -20.72
CA ALA A 142 17.97 -4.47 -21.88
C ALA A 142 17.18 -4.66 -23.19
N SER A 143 16.07 -5.41 -23.14
CA SER A 143 15.17 -5.60 -24.28
C SER A 143 14.49 -4.30 -24.71
N ILE A 144 13.98 -3.52 -23.74
CA ILE A 144 13.38 -2.20 -23.99
C ILE A 144 14.42 -1.28 -24.63
N GLU A 145 15.60 -1.16 -24.04
CA GLU A 145 16.67 -0.30 -24.54
C GLU A 145 17.16 -0.73 -25.94
N ALA A 146 17.27 -2.03 -26.19
CA ALA A 146 17.61 -2.54 -27.51
C ALA A 146 16.54 -2.16 -28.55
N SER A 147 15.27 -2.23 -28.18
CA SER A 147 14.15 -1.84 -29.05
C SER A 147 14.18 -0.33 -29.37
N GLU A 148 14.49 0.51 -28.40
CA GLU A 148 14.62 1.97 -28.56
C GLU A 148 15.83 2.33 -29.41
N ARG A 149 16.99 1.72 -29.14
CA ARG A 149 18.19 1.87 -29.98
C ARG A 149 17.93 1.44 -31.41
N ALA A 150 17.19 0.34 -31.63
CA ALA A 150 16.84 -0.12 -32.97
C ALA A 150 15.91 0.88 -33.69
N LYS A 151 14.93 1.48 -33.00
CA LYS A 151 14.09 2.55 -33.54
C LYS A 151 14.93 3.77 -33.92
N ALA A 152 15.79 4.25 -33.02
CA ALA A 152 16.68 5.39 -33.27
C ALA A 152 17.64 5.14 -34.45
N GLN A 153 18.20 3.93 -34.57
CA GLN A 153 19.04 3.55 -35.71
C GLN A 153 18.27 3.53 -37.03
N ARG A 154 17.01 3.09 -37.04
CA ARG A 154 16.15 3.12 -38.24
C ARG A 154 15.86 4.55 -38.67
N GLU A 155 15.58 5.45 -37.74
CA GLU A 155 15.37 6.87 -38.02
C GLU A 155 16.65 7.54 -38.54
N LEU A 156 17.79 7.26 -37.91
CA LEU A 156 19.09 7.77 -38.36
C LEU A 156 19.42 7.30 -39.79
N LYS A 157 19.12 6.04 -40.13
CA LYS A 157 19.28 5.52 -41.49
C LYS A 157 18.32 6.19 -42.48
N LYS A 158 17.07 6.41 -42.09
CA LYS A 158 16.03 7.04 -42.93
C LYS A 158 16.36 8.49 -43.27
N PHE A 159 16.81 9.26 -42.29
CA PHE A 159 17.11 10.69 -42.46
C PHE A 159 18.58 10.99 -42.74
N GLY A 160 19.48 10.02 -42.58
CA GLY A 160 20.93 10.21 -42.69
C GLY A 160 21.36 10.85 -44.02
N LYS A 161 20.83 10.40 -45.16
CA LYS A 161 21.16 10.99 -46.47
C LYS A 161 20.67 12.44 -46.59
N LYS A 162 19.45 12.73 -46.13
CA LYS A 162 18.87 14.08 -46.14
C LYS A 162 19.68 15.03 -45.26
N VAL A 163 20.02 14.60 -44.05
CA VAL A 163 20.85 15.37 -43.10
C VAL A 163 22.24 15.64 -43.67
N GLN A 164 22.86 14.67 -44.35
CA GLN A 164 24.15 14.89 -45.00
C GLN A 164 24.07 15.92 -46.13
N THR A 165 23.04 15.86 -46.98
CA THR A 165 22.86 16.82 -48.07
C THR A 165 22.58 18.22 -47.56
N GLU A 166 21.73 18.35 -46.53
CA GLU A 166 21.39 19.62 -45.91
C GLU A 166 22.60 20.26 -45.22
N LYS A 167 23.36 19.48 -44.44
CA LYS A 167 24.60 19.96 -43.82
C LYS A 167 25.65 20.40 -44.85
N ARG A 168 25.75 19.73 -46.00
CA ARG A 168 26.66 20.16 -47.07
C ARG A 168 26.22 21.50 -47.65
N LEU A 169 24.94 21.64 -47.96
CA LEU A 169 24.36 22.86 -48.52
C LEU A 169 24.48 24.03 -47.53
N GLU A 170 24.25 23.78 -46.24
CA GLU A 170 24.45 24.76 -45.15
C GLU A 170 25.92 25.21 -45.06
N ARG A 171 26.88 24.28 -45.15
CA ARG A 171 28.32 24.61 -45.16
C ARG A 171 28.72 25.42 -46.40
N GLU A 172 28.18 25.09 -47.57
CA GLU A 172 28.44 25.83 -48.80
C GLU A 172 27.88 27.25 -48.71
N LYS A 173 26.65 27.40 -48.21
CA LYS A 173 26.03 28.71 -47.97
C LYS A 173 26.82 29.53 -46.95
N ALA A 174 27.21 28.94 -45.81
CA ALA A 174 28.01 29.61 -44.80
C ALA A 174 29.38 30.09 -45.34
N LYS A 175 30.01 29.31 -46.24
CA LYS A 175 31.25 29.71 -46.92
C LYS A 175 31.02 30.88 -47.88
N ALA A 176 29.93 30.85 -48.66
CA ALA A 176 29.57 31.96 -49.55
C ALA A 176 29.32 33.25 -48.74
N ASP A 177 28.49 33.19 -47.70
CA ASP A 177 28.20 34.32 -46.82
C ASP A 177 29.47 34.89 -46.15
N ALA A 178 30.43 34.03 -45.80
CA ALA A 178 31.71 34.45 -45.24
C ALA A 178 32.60 35.16 -46.28
N LEU A 179 32.65 34.68 -47.52
CA LEU A 179 33.37 35.34 -48.61
C LEU A 179 32.74 36.70 -48.96
N ASP A 180 31.41 36.79 -48.96
CA ASP A 180 30.68 38.04 -49.20
C ASP A 180 30.99 39.08 -48.10
N LYS A 181 31.06 38.66 -46.83
CA LYS A 181 31.50 39.55 -45.73
C LYS A 181 32.94 40.02 -45.91
N ILE A 182 33.85 39.14 -46.32
CA ILE A 182 35.26 39.51 -46.55
C ILE A 182 35.38 40.48 -47.72
N THR A 183 34.64 40.27 -48.81
CA THR A 183 34.66 41.18 -49.97
C THR A 183 34.04 42.53 -49.64
N ALA A 184 32.96 42.57 -48.85
CA ALA A 184 32.37 43.81 -48.35
C ALA A 184 33.34 44.60 -47.47
N LEU A 185 34.03 43.93 -46.53
CA LEU A 185 35.07 44.55 -45.70
C LEU A 185 36.24 45.08 -46.54
N LYS A 186 36.73 44.30 -47.51
CA LYS A 186 37.77 44.76 -48.44
C LYS A 186 37.33 46.01 -49.20
N LYS A 187 36.11 46.07 -49.74
CA LYS A 187 35.60 47.27 -50.42
C LYS A 187 35.48 48.48 -49.47
N SER A 188 35.12 48.25 -48.21
CA SER A 188 35.02 49.30 -47.18
C SER A 188 36.36 49.84 -46.69
N THR A 189 37.48 49.14 -46.91
CA THR A 189 38.81 49.56 -46.42
C THR A 189 39.61 50.34 -47.48
N TYR A 190 39.14 50.35 -48.74
CA TYR A 190 39.79 51.04 -49.87
C TYR A 190 39.09 52.35 -50.29
N PHE A 191 38.20 52.86 -49.43
CA PHE A 191 37.65 54.22 -49.45
C PHE A 191 37.86 54.83 -48.06
#